data_AF-A0AAV6UJ90-F1
#
_entry.id   AF-A0AAV6UJ90-F1
#
_cell.length_a   1.000
_cell.length_b   1.000
_cell.length_c   1.000
_cell.angle_alpha   90.00
_cell.angle_beta   90.00
_cell.angle_gamma   90.00
#
_symmetry.space_group_name_H-M   'P 1'
#
loop_
_entity.id
_entity.type
_entity.pdbx_description
1 polymer ?
#
loop_
_entity_poly.entity_id
_entity_poly.type
_entity_poly.pdbx_seq_one_letter_code
_entity_poly.pdbx_strand_id
1 'polypeptide(L)'
;MIGDLTLDDNNDKALDQIVFGIKECALACIPRGHVKNAKPFCNDNLQLLKEDRDRVRLAAEISGQLQDCVTLRQKNAALRKAILQAKQTSYQTFLEDLDYRKDGPKAFKFVSEVLHHILICS
;
A
#
# COMPACT_ATOMS: atom_id res chain seq x y z
N MET A 1 4.12 26.23 8.93
CA MET A 1 3.86 27.37 9.83
C MET A 1 2.64 26.99 10.65
N ILE A 2 2.81 26.81 11.96
CA ILE A 2 1.69 26.58 12.88
C ILE A 2 1.05 27.95 13.06
N GLY A 3 -0.15 28.17 12.50
CA GLY A 3 -0.88 29.41 12.70
C GLY A 3 -1.32 29.54 14.16
N ASP A 4 -1.30 30.75 14.69
CA ASP A 4 -1.69 31.03 16.08
C ASP A 4 -3.12 30.54 16.34
N LEU A 5 -3.27 29.67 17.34
CA LEU A 5 -4.56 29.11 17.75
C LEU A 5 -5.28 30.17 18.62
N THR A 6 -6.05 31.05 17.99
CA THR A 6 -6.86 32.04 18.70
C THR A 6 -8.10 31.38 19.27
N LEU A 7 -8.13 31.16 20.58
CA LEU A 7 -9.27 30.55 21.29
C LEU A 7 -10.46 31.52 21.32
N ASP A 8 -11.60 31.07 20.77
CA ASP A 8 -12.87 31.78 20.83
C ASP A 8 -13.48 31.69 22.25
N ASP A 9 -14.20 32.73 22.70
CA ASP A 9 -14.85 32.74 24.03
C ASP A 9 -15.98 31.70 24.16
N ASN A 10 -16.48 31.16 23.04
CA ASN A 10 -17.43 30.07 23.04
C ASN A 10 -16.72 28.72 23.19
N ASN A 11 -16.96 28.04 24.31
CA ASN A 11 -16.36 26.75 24.66
C ASN A 11 -16.47 25.69 23.56
N ASP A 12 -17.60 25.60 22.84
CA ASP A 12 -17.77 24.59 21.77
C ASP A 12 -16.85 24.88 20.58
N LYS A 13 -16.70 26.16 20.22
CA LYS A 13 -15.80 26.58 19.13
C LYS A 13 -14.33 26.45 19.50
N ALA A 14 -14.00 26.74 20.76
CA ALA A 14 -12.64 26.56 21.28
C ALA A 14 -12.23 25.08 21.25
N LEU A 15 -13.14 24.16 21.61
CA LEU A 15 -12.91 22.72 21.52
C LEU A 15 -12.66 22.26 20.08
N ASP A 16 -13.49 22.71 19.12
CA ASP A 16 -13.32 22.37 17.70
C ASP A 16 -11.96 22.85 17.15
N GLN A 17 -11.52 24.05 17.53
CA GLN A 17 -10.22 24.60 17.14
C GLN A 17 -9.05 23.78 17.71
N ILE A 18 -9.14 23.36 18.98
CA ILE A 18 -8.13 22.51 19.61
C ILE A 18 -8.05 21.15 18.90
N VAL A 19 -9.21 20.52 18.63
CA VAL A 19 -9.27 19.24 17.92
C VAL A 19 -8.66 19.37 16.52
N PHE A 20 -8.97 20.45 15.80
CA PHE A 20 -8.38 20.74 14.50
C PHE A 20 -6.86 20.92 14.58
N GLY A 21 -6.37 21.71 15.54
CA GLY A 21 -4.94 21.92 15.74
C GLY A 21 -4.17 20.63 16.07
N ILE A 22 -4.73 19.79 16.95
CA ILE A 22 -4.15 18.48 17.28
C ILE A 22 -4.10 17.58 16.03
N LYS A 23 -5.16 17.57 15.23
CA LYS A 23 -5.24 16.78 14.00
C LYS A 23 -4.18 17.22 12.98
N GLU A 24 -4.04 18.53 12.75
CA GLU A 24 -3.02 19.06 11.83
C GLU A 24 -1.60 18.76 12.30
N CYS A 25 -1.33 18.92 13.60
CA CYS A 25 -0.05 18.52 14.20
C CYS A 25 0.21 17.02 14.06
N ALA A 26 -0.79 16.18 14.30
CA ALA A 26 -0.67 14.73 14.10
C ALA A 26 -0.38 14.38 12.63
N LEU A 27 -1.04 15.05 11.68
CA LEU A 27 -0.79 14.86 10.24
C LEU A 27 0.62 15.30 9.82
N ALA A 28 1.15 16.36 10.42
CA ALA A 28 2.49 16.86 10.14
C ALA A 28 3.60 16.00 10.80
N CYS A 29 3.35 15.52 12.02
CA CYS A 29 4.36 14.84 12.84
C CYS A 29 4.37 13.31 12.69
N ILE A 30 3.23 12.69 12.37
CA ILE A 30 3.17 11.24 12.16
C ILE A 30 3.59 10.97 10.72
N PRO A 31 4.77 10.36 10.47
CA PRO A 31 5.19 10.04 9.12
C PRO A 31 4.20 9.04 8.52
N ARG A 32 3.40 9.49 7.54
CA ARG A 32 2.65 8.59 6.67
C ARG A 32 3.69 7.76 5.94
N GLY A 33 3.85 6.49 6.35
CA GLY A 33 4.93 5.61 5.89
C GLY A 33 5.21 5.81 4.40
N HIS A 34 6.48 6.05 4.06
CA HIS A 34 6.86 6.51 2.74
C HIS A 34 6.36 5.51 1.68
N VAL A 35 5.32 5.90 0.94
CA VAL A 35 4.84 5.11 -0.18
C VAL A 35 5.89 5.27 -1.26
N LYS A 36 6.79 4.28 -1.38
CA LYS A 36 7.69 4.23 -2.52
C LYS A 36 6.84 4.29 -3.78
N ASN A 37 7.11 5.26 -4.66
CA ASN A 37 6.56 5.32 -6.03
C ASN A 37 7.08 4.18 -6.92
N ALA A 38 7.43 3.04 -6.33
CA ALA A 38 7.53 1.81 -7.08
C ALA A 38 6.13 1.57 -7.63
N LYS A 39 5.94 1.56 -8.95
CA LYS A 39 4.73 1.03 -9.59
C LYS A 39 4.76 -0.47 -9.32
N PRO A 40 4.15 -0.99 -8.23
CA PRO A 40 4.27 -2.39 -7.92
C PRO A 40 3.21 -3.04 -8.79
N PHE A 41 3.63 -3.46 -9.98
CA PHE A 41 2.82 -4.23 -10.93
C PHE A 41 1.77 -3.37 -11.67
N CYS A 42 2.15 -2.91 -12.89
CA CYS A 42 1.33 -2.17 -13.85
C CYS A 42 0.25 -3.05 -14.50
N ASN A 43 -0.72 -3.52 -13.74
CA ASN A 43 -1.96 -4.02 -14.33
C ASN A 43 -3.09 -3.06 -13.91
N ASP A 44 -3.86 -2.56 -14.89
CA ASP A 44 -5.00 -1.68 -14.66
C ASP A 44 -5.94 -2.27 -13.60
N ASN A 45 -6.11 -3.59 -13.59
CA ASN A 45 -6.92 -4.29 -12.60
C ASN A 45 -6.37 -4.16 -11.17
N LEU A 46 -5.06 -4.23 -10.98
CA LEU A 46 -4.43 -4.06 -9.66
C LEU A 46 -4.50 -2.61 -9.20
N GLN A 47 -4.39 -1.66 -10.12
CA GLN A 47 -4.56 -0.24 -9.80
C GLN A 47 -5.99 0.04 -9.35
N LEU A 48 -6.99 -0.46 -10.07
CA LEU A 48 -8.40 -0.31 -9.68
C LEU A 48 -8.69 -0.93 -8.30
N LEU A 49 -8.17 -2.13 -8.02
CA LEU A 49 -8.31 -2.77 -6.71
C LEU A 49 -7.63 -1.97 -5.59
N LYS A 50 -6.51 -1.32 -5.88
CA LYS A 50 -5.81 -0.46 -4.93
C LYS A 50 -6.62 0.82 -4.65
N GLU A 51 -7.11 1.48 -5.68
CA GLU A 51 -7.94 2.69 -5.56
C GLU A 51 -9.24 2.40 -4.80
N ASP A 52 -9.88 1.26 -5.07
CA ASP A 52 -11.06 0.80 -4.34
C ASP A 52 -10.74 0.54 -2.85
N ARG A 53 -9.63 -0.14 -2.56
CA ARG A 53 -9.16 -0.34 -1.18
C ARG A 53 -8.90 1.00 -0.49
N ASP A 54 -8.23 1.93 -1.16
CA ASP A 54 -7.88 3.25 -0.58
C ASP A 54 -9.13 4.08 -0.27
N ARG A 55 -10.16 4.01 -1.11
CA ARG A 55 -11.48 4.61 -0.86
C ARG A 55 -12.15 4.01 0.39
N VAL A 56 -12.18 2.68 0.48
CA VAL A 56 -12.74 1.97 1.64
C VAL A 56 -11.96 2.25 2.91
N ARG A 57 -10.63 2.40 2.80
CA ARG A 57 -9.77 2.79 3.93
C ARG A 57 -10.15 4.15 4.46
N LEU A 58 -10.30 5.15 3.59
CA LEU A 58 -10.70 6.49 3.99
C LEU A 58 -12.08 6.49 4.67
N ALA A 59 -13.03 5.73 4.12
CA ALA A 59 -14.35 5.59 4.72
C ALA A 59 -14.29 4.95 6.12
N ALA A 60 -13.49 3.89 6.30
CA ALA A 60 -13.32 3.24 7.60
C ALA A 60 -12.61 4.13 8.63
N GLU A 61 -11.62 4.93 8.20
CA GLU A 61 -10.93 5.90 9.06
C GLU A 61 -11.87 7.04 9.52
N ILE A 62 -12.84 7.45 8.68
CA ILE A 62 -13.82 8.49 9.01
C ILE A 62 -14.94 7.94 9.91
N SER A 63 -15.50 6.79 9.53
CA SER A 63 -16.68 6.20 10.16
C SER A 63 -16.36 5.50 11.49
N GLY A 64 -15.21 4.83 11.58
CA GLY A 64 -14.82 4.03 12.75
C GLY A 64 -15.71 2.80 13.01
N GLN A 65 -16.70 2.52 12.17
CA GLN A 65 -17.63 1.40 12.36
C GLN A 65 -16.96 0.04 12.10
N LEU A 66 -17.43 -0.98 12.84
CA LEU A 66 -16.93 -2.35 12.70
C LEU A 66 -17.16 -2.91 11.28
N GLN A 67 -18.30 -2.57 10.65
CA GLN A 67 -18.62 -3.04 9.30
C GLN A 67 -17.64 -2.48 8.25
N ASP A 68 -17.26 -1.21 8.39
CA ASP A 68 -16.28 -0.59 7.49
C ASP A 68 -14.88 -1.19 7.69
N CYS A 69 -14.53 -1.50 8.94
CA CYS A 69 -13.29 -2.21 9.26
C CYS A 69 -13.25 -3.63 8.65
N VAL A 70 -14.37 -4.36 8.67
CA VAL A 70 -14.49 -5.69 8.04
C VAL A 70 -14.35 -5.56 6.52
N THR A 71 -15.03 -4.59 5.91
CA THR A 71 -14.95 -4.32 4.48
C THR A 71 -13.51 -3.97 4.07
N LEU A 72 -12.81 -3.16 4.86
CA LEU A 72 -11.40 -2.84 4.64
C LEU A 72 -10.51 -4.10 4.69
N ARG A 73 -10.74 -5.00 5.65
CA ARG A 73 -10.00 -6.28 5.73
C ARG A 73 -10.23 -7.14 4.49
N GLN A 74 -11.48 -7.24 4.01
CA GLN A 74 -11.82 -7.98 2.79
C GLN A 74 -11.13 -7.40 1.56
N LYS A 75 -11.17 -6.07 1.38
CA LYS A 75 -10.51 -5.39 0.25
C LYS A 75 -8.98 -5.54 0.29
N ASN A 76 -8.38 -5.46 1.49
CA ASN A 76 -6.96 -5.74 1.66
C ASN A 76 -6.60 -7.19 1.28
N ALA A 77 -7.42 -8.17 1.68
CA ALA A 77 -7.20 -9.57 1.33
C ALA A 77 -7.34 -9.80 -0.19
N ALA A 78 -8.35 -9.20 -0.82
CA ALA A 78 -8.56 -9.27 -2.26
C ALA A 78 -7.37 -8.69 -3.04
N LEU A 79 -6.88 -7.50 -2.65
CA LEU A 79 -5.71 -6.89 -3.27
C LEU A 79 -4.45 -7.75 -3.11
N ARG A 80 -4.19 -8.28 -1.90
CA ARG A 80 -3.05 -9.17 -1.65
C ARG A 80 -3.11 -10.42 -2.52
N LYS A 81 -4.28 -11.04 -2.63
CA LYS A 81 -4.50 -12.21 -3.49
C LYS A 81 -4.20 -11.88 -4.95
N ALA A 82 -4.74 -10.77 -5.47
CA ALA A 82 -4.51 -10.35 -6.84
C ALA A 82 -3.02 -10.08 -7.14
N ILE A 83 -2.29 -9.47 -6.19
CA ILE A 83 -0.83 -9.26 -6.33
C ILE A 83 -0.10 -10.60 -6.40
N LEU A 84 -0.43 -11.55 -5.53
CA LEU A 84 0.18 -12.88 -5.54
C LEU A 84 -0.08 -13.60 -6.86
N GLN A 85 -1.33 -13.57 -7.34
CA GLN A 85 -1.69 -14.17 -8.63
C GLN A 85 -0.95 -13.51 -9.79
N ALA A 86 -0.89 -12.18 -9.84
CA ALA A 86 -0.16 -11.47 -10.89
C ALA A 86 1.34 -11.81 -10.91
N LYS A 87 1.97 -11.96 -9.73
CA LYS A 87 3.35 -12.42 -9.63
C LYS A 87 3.52 -13.85 -10.12
N GLN A 88 2.61 -14.75 -9.74
CA GLN A 88 2.62 -16.15 -10.18
C GLN A 88 2.47 -16.26 -11.69
N THR A 89 1.50 -15.55 -12.29
CA THR A 89 1.31 -15.51 -13.75
C THR A 89 2.55 -14.95 -14.45
N SER A 90 3.08 -13.82 -13.99
CA SER A 90 4.29 -13.23 -14.58
C SER A 90 5.49 -14.18 -14.51
N TYR A 91 5.63 -14.94 -13.42
CA TYR A 91 6.68 -15.94 -13.27
C TYR A 91 6.47 -17.13 -14.21
N GLN A 92 5.23 -17.62 -14.30
CA GLN A 92 4.88 -18.73 -15.19
C GLN A 92 5.14 -18.36 -16.66
N THR A 93 4.69 -17.18 -17.10
CA THR A 93 4.96 -16.67 -18.45
C THR A 93 6.46 -16.50 -18.69
N PHE A 94 7.20 -15.99 -17.70
CA PHE A 94 8.66 -15.90 -17.81
C PHE A 94 9.31 -17.27 -18.02
N LEU A 95 8.85 -18.32 -17.34
CA LEU A 95 9.37 -19.68 -17.53
C LEU A 95 8.99 -20.28 -18.88
N GLU A 96 7.77 -20.02 -19.34
CA GLU A 96 7.28 -20.48 -20.65
C GLU A 96 8.03 -19.83 -21.81
N ASP A 97 8.36 -18.54 -21.67
CA ASP A 97 9.09 -17.76 -22.68
C ASP A 97 10.61 -18.01 -22.66
N LEU A 98 11.15 -18.61 -21.59
CA LEU A 98 12.59 -18.77 -21.41
C LEU A 98 13.13 -19.95 -22.24
N ASP A 99 13.78 -19.64 -23.37
CA ASP A 99 14.51 -20.63 -24.16
C ASP A 99 15.99 -20.66 -23.74
N TYR A 100 16.42 -21.70 -23.03
CA TYR A 100 17.81 -21.88 -22.57
C TYR A 100 18.85 -21.79 -23.68
N ARG A 101 18.50 -22.12 -24.93
CA ARG A 101 19.44 -22.08 -26.05
C ARG A 101 19.72 -20.66 -26.53
N LYS A 102 18.77 -19.75 -26.36
CA LYS A 102 18.87 -18.34 -26.78
C LYS A 102 19.16 -17.40 -25.61
N ASP A 103 18.57 -17.69 -24.44
CA ASP A 103 18.58 -16.85 -23.24
C ASP A 103 19.48 -17.39 -22.13
N GLY A 104 20.49 -18.21 -22.46
CA GLY A 104 21.42 -18.83 -21.50
C GLY A 104 21.98 -17.87 -20.43
N PRO A 105 22.49 -16.67 -20.78
CA PRO A 105 22.97 -15.71 -19.78
C PRO A 105 21.87 -15.21 -18.83
N LYS A 106 20.65 -15.03 -19.33
CA LYS A 106 19.49 -14.58 -18.56
C LYS A 106 19.02 -15.66 -17.59
N ALA A 107 18.98 -16.92 -18.05
CA ALA A 107 18.66 -18.07 -17.23
C ALA A 107 19.71 -18.29 -16.13
N PHE A 108 21.00 -18.19 -16.46
CA PHE A 108 22.09 -18.32 -15.51
C PHE A 108 22.04 -17.26 -14.42
N LYS A 109 21.80 -15.99 -14.80
CA LYS A 109 21.64 -14.88 -13.85
C LYS A 109 20.47 -15.12 -12.91
N PHE A 110 19.31 -15.50 -13.47
CA PHE A 110 18.12 -15.80 -12.67
C PHE A 110 18.37 -16.93 -11.65
N VAL A 111 18.96 -18.05 -12.08
CA VAL A 111 19.28 -19.17 -11.18
C VAL A 111 20.28 -18.77 -10.10
N SER A 112 21.29 -17.98 -10.45
CA SER A 112 22.29 -17.48 -9.51
C SER A 112 21.68 -16.58 -8.44
N GLU A 113 20.77 -15.68 -8.82
CA GLU A 113 20.04 -14.80 -7.90
C GLU A 113 19.11 -15.59 -6.97
N VAL A 114 18.40 -16.60 -7.50
CA VAL A 114 17.52 -17.48 -6.70
C VAL A 114 18.33 -18.28 -5.68
N LEU A 115 19.44 -18.91 -6.10
CA LEU A 115 20.30 -19.69 -5.21
C LEU A 115 20.93 -18.82 -4.12
N HIS A 116 21.38 -17.61 -4.45
CA HIS A 116 21.94 -16.67 -3.48
C HIS A 116 20.92 -16.29 -2.40
N HIS A 117 19.66 -16.04 -2.79
CA HIS A 117 18.59 -15.74 -1.85
C HIS A 117 18.24 -16.93 -0.94
N ILE A 118 18.26 -18.16 -1.45
CA ILE A 118 18.00 -19.37 -0.65
C ILE A 118 19.11 -19.58 0.38
N LEU A 119 20.38 -19.42 -0.02
CA LEU A 119 21.55 -19.62 0.85
C LEU A 119 21.67 -18.57 1.98
N ILE A 120 21.16 -17.35 1.78
CA ILE A 120 21.14 -16.30 2.81
C ILE A 120 19.98 -16.49 3.80
N CYS A 121 18.88 -17.10 3.35
CA CYS A 121 17.70 -17.35 4.18
C CYS A 121 17.69 -18.73 4.86
N SER A 122 18.76 -19.52 4.68
CA SER A 122 18.99 -20.80 5.38
C SER A 122 19.92 -20.59 6.57
#